data_AF-A0A7R9TCV7-F1
#
_entry.id   AF-A0A7R9TCV7-F1
#
_cell.length_a   1.000
_cell.length_b   1.000
_cell.length_c   1.000
_cell.angle_alpha   90.00
_cell.angle_beta   90.00
_cell.angle_gamma   90.00
#
_symmetry.space_group_name_H-M   'P 1'
#
loop_
_entity.id
_entity.type
_entity.pdbx_description
1 polymer ?
#
loop_
_entity_poly.entity_id
_entity_poly.type
_entity_poly.pdbx_seq_one_letter_code
_entity_poly.pdbx_strand_id
1 'polypeptide(L)'
;GRSARADDGSADALAAAVAAARDAWDGVGGRGLDGQAGAAGSATGERVLLALSSELKYLVEIGGEALRGGDLDALCSLCYEVVLARAAGRIRFLQIRYAGILVEVLRRRAEALTLVAPCWRAMVAALRAVALQPVGGFEGVSLTGQFSTTLLSIIKHSRRWFAAGACDEIVDELLGAAERTRQTGDGMEAFLLLGALLPTRGAGAVSSRWDSHVARVLALWRSASAGSQTWDNCAVALLGRIAKASALRVTGGHPHGIAADTWGRCVQLVCNASLSALKLPIGGASGGGGGSRAAPKSAMVLATRGSVQGNAAKVLVYTLGRAG
;
A
#
# COMPACT_ATOMS: atom_id res chain seq x y z
N GLY A 1 -34.00 23.93 -5.25
CA GLY A 1 -33.74 25.38 -5.41
C GLY A 1 -32.50 25.87 -4.65
N ARG A 2 -32.42 25.70 -3.32
CA ARG A 2 -31.30 26.21 -2.50
C ARG A 2 -30.12 25.23 -2.28
N SER A 3 -30.28 23.92 -2.53
CA SER A 3 -29.19 22.94 -2.43
C SER A 3 -28.16 23.11 -3.56
N ALA A 4 -28.62 23.14 -4.82
CA ALA A 4 -27.73 23.19 -5.99
C ALA A 4 -26.77 24.40 -6.05
N ARG A 5 -27.12 25.55 -5.47
CA ARG A 5 -26.24 26.74 -5.47
C ARG A 5 -25.10 26.69 -4.45
N ALA A 6 -25.26 25.95 -3.35
CA ALA A 6 -24.17 25.72 -2.41
C ALA A 6 -23.20 24.66 -2.93
N ASP A 7 -23.73 23.70 -3.69
CA ASP A 7 -22.99 22.57 -4.26
C ASP A 7 -22.01 23.04 -5.36
N ASP A 8 -22.44 23.92 -6.28
CA ASP A 8 -21.57 24.47 -7.34
C ASP A 8 -20.41 25.33 -6.81
N GLY A 9 -20.65 26.11 -5.76
CA GLY A 9 -19.62 26.96 -5.15
C GLY A 9 -18.45 26.17 -4.55
N SER A 10 -18.71 24.95 -4.08
CA SER A 10 -17.68 24.07 -3.52
C SER A 10 -16.79 23.44 -4.60
N ALA A 11 -17.37 23.12 -5.76
CA ALA A 11 -16.64 22.57 -6.90
C ALA A 11 -15.72 23.63 -7.53
N ASP A 12 -16.23 24.83 -7.77
CA ASP A 12 -15.44 25.91 -8.35
C ASP A 12 -14.34 26.40 -7.38
N ALA A 13 -14.62 26.41 -6.07
CA ALA A 13 -13.60 26.68 -5.05
C ALA A 13 -12.50 25.60 -5.03
N LEU A 14 -12.87 24.32 -5.16
CA LEU A 14 -11.88 23.23 -5.27
C LEU A 14 -11.02 23.39 -6.51
N ALA A 15 -11.61 23.65 -7.68
CA ALA A 15 -10.87 23.84 -8.92
C ALA A 15 -9.87 25.00 -8.81
N ALA A 16 -10.29 26.14 -8.24
CA ALA A 16 -9.42 27.29 -8.01
C ALA A 16 -8.28 26.98 -7.02
N ALA A 17 -8.58 26.32 -5.91
CA ALA A 17 -7.58 25.94 -4.92
C ALA A 17 -6.57 24.91 -5.47
N VAL A 18 -7.02 23.96 -6.29
CA VAL A 18 -6.15 22.98 -6.97
C VAL A 18 -5.24 23.67 -7.98
N ALA A 19 -5.77 24.61 -8.78
CA ALA A 19 -4.96 25.38 -9.73
C ALA A 19 -3.89 26.21 -9.01
N ALA A 20 -4.26 26.96 -7.96
CA ALA A 20 -3.33 27.74 -7.17
C ALA A 20 -2.25 26.86 -6.49
N ALA A 21 -2.64 25.69 -6.00
CA ALA A 21 -1.69 24.74 -5.41
C ALA A 21 -0.75 24.14 -6.47
N ARG A 22 -1.24 23.87 -7.69
CA ARG A 22 -0.39 23.42 -8.80
C ARG A 22 0.63 24.49 -9.18
N ASP A 23 0.22 25.74 -9.34
CA ASP A 23 1.13 26.84 -9.67
C ASP A 23 2.21 27.02 -8.59
N ALA A 24 1.82 26.92 -7.31
CA ALA A 24 2.75 26.97 -6.20
C ALA A 24 3.74 25.80 -6.21
N TRP A 25 3.29 24.59 -6.58
CA TRP A 25 4.14 23.41 -6.69
C TRP A 25 5.14 23.51 -7.85
N ASP A 26 4.69 23.96 -9.02
CA ASP A 26 5.56 24.23 -10.16
C ASP A 26 6.64 25.27 -9.78
N GLY A 27 6.28 26.31 -9.02
CA GLY A 27 7.20 27.32 -8.50
C GLY A 27 8.20 26.84 -7.44
N VAL A 28 7.98 25.68 -6.81
CA VAL A 28 8.95 25.02 -5.92
C VAL A 28 10.00 24.22 -6.74
N GLY A 29 9.86 24.16 -8.06
CA GLY A 29 10.68 23.30 -8.94
C GLY A 29 10.06 21.93 -9.17
N GLY A 30 8.74 21.81 -8.98
CA GLY A 30 7.97 20.58 -9.11
C GLY A 30 7.80 20.10 -10.55
N ARG A 31 8.89 19.76 -11.25
CA ARG A 31 8.81 18.93 -12.47
C ARG A 31 9.90 17.87 -12.46
N GLY A 32 9.50 16.63 -12.16
CA GLY A 32 10.29 15.44 -12.43
C GLY A 32 10.25 14.40 -11.32
N LEU A 33 9.63 13.25 -11.60
CA LEU A 33 9.95 11.98 -10.93
C LEU A 33 11.43 11.57 -11.18
N ASP A 34 12.11 12.24 -12.12
CA ASP A 34 13.48 11.99 -12.57
C ASP A 34 14.56 12.88 -11.92
N GLY A 35 14.24 13.56 -10.82
CA GLY A 35 15.26 13.92 -9.83
C GLY A 35 16.25 15.01 -10.24
N GLN A 36 15.78 16.13 -10.76
CA GLN A 36 16.48 17.41 -10.59
C GLN A 36 15.54 18.42 -9.94
N ALA A 37 15.33 18.27 -8.62
CA ALA A 37 14.83 19.39 -7.83
C ALA A 37 15.86 20.51 -7.93
N GLY A 38 15.53 21.58 -8.66
CA GLY A 38 16.36 22.78 -8.70
C GLY A 38 16.65 23.23 -7.26
N ALA A 39 17.92 23.41 -6.93
CA ALA A 39 18.43 23.67 -5.58
C ALA A 39 17.99 25.02 -4.97
N ALA A 40 16.94 25.65 -5.50
CA ALA A 40 16.33 26.87 -5.02
C ALA A 40 14.80 26.72 -5.02
N GLY A 41 14.27 25.80 -4.21
CA GLY A 41 12.85 25.76 -3.91
C GLY A 41 12.42 27.09 -3.28
N SER A 42 11.47 27.79 -3.90
CA SER A 42 10.95 29.05 -3.38
C SER A 42 10.25 28.81 -2.04
N ALA A 43 10.80 29.32 -0.94
CA ALA A 43 10.16 29.28 0.39
C ALA A 43 8.74 29.87 0.38
N THR A 44 8.45 30.75 -0.59
CA THR A 44 7.12 31.29 -0.83
C THR A 44 6.16 30.22 -1.35
N GLY A 45 6.57 29.39 -2.30
CA GLY A 45 5.74 28.30 -2.84
C GLY A 45 5.40 27.25 -1.77
N GLU A 46 6.36 26.86 -0.94
CA GLU A 46 6.12 25.93 0.18
C GLU A 46 5.09 26.48 1.18
N ARG A 47 5.17 27.78 1.52
CA ARG A 47 4.20 28.43 2.43
C ARG A 47 2.80 28.47 1.83
N VAL A 48 2.68 28.77 0.53
CA VAL A 48 1.39 28.77 -0.18
C VAL A 48 0.78 27.37 -0.16
N LEU A 49 1.56 26.34 -0.51
CA LEU A 49 1.09 24.96 -0.48
C LEU A 49 0.64 24.52 0.92
N LEU A 50 1.34 24.96 1.96
CA LEU A 50 0.98 24.65 3.33
C LEU A 50 -0.32 25.35 3.74
N ALA A 51 -0.49 26.62 3.39
CA ALA A 51 -1.72 27.37 3.65
C ALA A 51 -2.94 26.71 2.96
N LEU A 52 -2.78 26.34 1.68
CA LEU A 52 -3.83 25.68 0.89
C LEU A 52 -4.14 24.26 1.38
N SER A 53 -3.22 23.58 2.08
CA SER A 53 -3.44 22.19 2.51
C SER A 53 -4.66 22.02 3.43
N SER A 54 -4.92 22.99 4.31
CA SER A 54 -6.08 22.96 5.22
C SER A 54 -7.38 23.20 4.46
N GLU A 55 -7.37 24.13 3.52
CA GLU A 55 -8.51 24.48 2.68
C GLU A 55 -8.88 23.33 1.74
N LEU A 56 -7.91 22.77 1.02
CA LEU A 56 -8.11 21.61 0.15
C LEU A 56 -8.68 20.42 0.94
N LYS A 57 -8.16 20.15 2.14
CA LYS A 57 -8.68 19.08 2.99
C LYS A 57 -10.14 19.34 3.38
N TYR A 58 -10.45 20.57 3.80
CA TYR A 58 -11.81 20.97 4.18
C TYR A 58 -12.79 20.82 3.01
N LEU A 59 -12.41 21.28 1.82
CA LEU A 59 -13.23 21.17 0.60
C LEU A 59 -13.51 19.71 0.22
N VAL A 60 -12.52 18.81 0.34
CA VAL A 60 -12.72 17.37 0.09
C VAL A 60 -13.67 16.74 1.12
N GLU A 61 -13.53 17.11 2.39
CA GLU A 61 -14.34 16.57 3.49
C GLU A 61 -15.81 17.02 3.40
N ILE A 62 -16.07 18.27 3.01
CA ILE A 62 -17.42 18.86 3.03
C ILE A 62 -18.10 18.85 1.67
N GLY A 63 -17.34 18.92 0.57
CA GLY A 63 -17.89 19.02 -0.80
C GLY A 63 -18.71 17.82 -1.26
N GLY A 64 -18.81 16.75 -0.47
CA GLY A 64 -19.78 15.68 -0.73
C GLY A 64 -19.63 15.05 -2.12
N GLU A 65 -20.75 14.76 -2.76
CA GLU A 65 -20.83 14.26 -4.14
C GLU A 65 -20.81 15.40 -5.18
N ALA A 66 -20.81 16.67 -4.75
CA ALA A 66 -20.84 17.83 -5.64
C ALA A 66 -19.50 18.10 -6.35
N LEU A 67 -18.41 17.49 -5.87
CA LEU A 67 -17.08 17.66 -6.44
C LEU A 67 -16.98 16.96 -7.80
N ARG A 68 -16.51 17.69 -8.81
CA ARG A 68 -16.33 17.16 -10.17
C ARG A 68 -15.16 16.16 -10.18
N GLY A 69 -15.34 15.03 -10.88
CA GLY A 69 -14.31 13.99 -10.99
C GLY A 69 -12.99 14.49 -11.56
N GLY A 70 -13.03 15.41 -12.53
CA GLY A 70 -11.83 16.02 -13.11
C GLY A 70 -11.00 16.82 -12.12
N ASP A 71 -11.64 17.58 -11.22
CA ASP A 71 -10.94 18.37 -10.20
C ASP A 71 -10.34 17.46 -9.12
N LEU A 72 -11.03 16.36 -8.79
CA LEU A 72 -10.52 15.32 -7.89
C LEU A 72 -9.34 14.57 -8.51
N ASP A 73 -9.37 14.27 -9.81
CA ASP A 73 -8.26 13.66 -10.53
C ASP A 73 -7.02 14.59 -10.55
N ALA A 74 -7.24 15.89 -10.79
CA ALA A 74 -6.19 16.91 -10.73
C ALA A 74 -5.58 17.05 -9.32
N LEU A 75 -6.42 17.08 -8.28
CA LEU A 75 -5.96 17.08 -6.88
C LEU A 75 -5.19 15.80 -6.55
N CYS A 76 -5.66 14.64 -6.99
CA CYS A 76 -4.97 13.36 -6.79
C CYS A 76 -3.58 13.39 -7.43
N SER A 77 -3.47 13.86 -8.68
CA SER A 77 -2.19 14.00 -9.38
C SER A 77 -1.21 14.91 -8.63
N LEU A 78 -1.66 16.11 -8.23
CA LEU A 78 -0.85 17.03 -7.42
C LEU A 78 -0.39 16.38 -6.12
N CYS A 79 -1.30 15.73 -5.40
CA CYS A 79 -0.98 15.06 -4.16
C CYS A 79 0.08 13.94 -4.35
N TYR A 80 -0.01 13.14 -5.41
CA TYR A 80 1.01 12.13 -5.70
C TYR A 80 2.37 12.76 -5.96
N GLU A 81 2.44 13.83 -6.74
CA GLU A 81 3.70 14.51 -7.03
C GLU A 81 4.33 15.06 -5.76
N VAL A 82 3.56 15.76 -4.92
CA VAL A 82 4.06 16.29 -3.65
C VAL A 82 4.54 15.17 -2.73
N VAL A 83 3.72 14.13 -2.54
CA VAL A 83 4.02 13.02 -1.62
C VAL A 83 5.22 12.19 -2.06
N LEU A 84 5.36 11.97 -3.38
CA LEU A 84 6.42 11.14 -3.96
C LEU A 84 7.67 11.96 -4.34
N ALA A 85 7.64 13.28 -4.16
CA ALA A 85 8.79 14.14 -4.41
C ALA A 85 10.02 13.69 -3.60
N ARG A 86 11.16 13.68 -4.27
CA ARG A 86 12.44 13.32 -3.68
C ARG A 86 12.97 14.51 -2.87
N ALA A 87 12.54 14.62 -1.61
CA ALA A 87 12.81 15.79 -0.79
C ALA A 87 13.94 15.57 0.23
N ALA A 88 14.87 16.52 0.29
CA ALA A 88 15.77 16.71 1.42
C ALA A 88 15.06 17.48 2.53
N GLY A 89 14.72 16.83 3.66
CA GLY A 89 14.34 17.43 4.95
C GLY A 89 13.12 18.38 5.01
N ARG A 90 13.15 19.51 4.30
CA ARG A 90 12.23 20.67 4.43
C ARG A 90 10.80 20.38 3.96
N ILE A 91 10.62 19.54 2.94
CA ILE A 91 9.29 19.27 2.35
C ILE A 91 8.52 18.18 3.13
N ARG A 92 9.13 17.49 4.13
CA ARG A 92 8.49 16.34 4.78
C ARG A 92 7.15 16.67 5.45
N PHE A 93 7.05 17.83 6.09
CA PHE A 93 5.79 18.24 6.72
C PHE A 93 4.69 18.44 5.66
N LEU A 94 5.04 19.04 4.52
CA LEU A 94 4.14 19.20 3.40
C LEU A 94 3.69 17.84 2.83
N GLN A 95 4.63 16.89 2.67
CA GLN A 95 4.33 15.53 2.24
C GLN A 95 3.33 14.84 3.17
N ILE A 96 3.46 15.00 4.50
CA ILE A 96 2.52 14.43 5.46
C ILE A 96 1.12 15.03 5.30
N ARG A 97 1.02 16.36 5.11
CA ARG A 97 -0.26 17.04 4.91
C ARG A 97 -0.97 16.57 3.64
N TYR A 98 -0.27 16.59 2.50
CA TYR A 98 -0.83 16.16 1.22
C TYR A 98 -1.08 14.66 1.17
N ALA A 99 -0.30 13.85 1.88
CA ALA A 99 -0.57 12.42 2.04
C ALA A 99 -1.91 12.18 2.78
N GLY A 100 -2.24 13.01 3.78
CA GLY A 100 -3.53 12.98 4.46
C GLY A 100 -4.70 13.28 3.52
N ILE A 101 -4.57 14.33 2.70
CA ILE A 101 -5.57 14.71 1.69
C ILE A 101 -5.75 13.57 0.68
N LEU A 102 -4.64 13.02 0.17
CA LEU A 102 -4.65 11.94 -0.80
C LEU A 102 -5.37 10.69 -0.27
N VAL A 103 -5.07 10.27 0.96
CA VAL A 103 -5.77 9.13 1.59
C VAL A 103 -7.27 9.40 1.66
N GLU A 104 -7.66 10.63 1.98
CA GLU A 104 -9.07 11.00 2.09
C GLU A 104 -9.79 10.91 0.74
N VAL A 105 -9.20 11.47 -0.31
CA VAL A 105 -9.72 11.38 -1.69
C VAL A 105 -9.81 9.91 -2.13
N LEU A 106 -8.72 9.15 -2.00
CA LEU A 106 -8.68 7.74 -2.45
C LEU A 106 -9.64 6.83 -1.65
N ARG A 107 -9.94 7.17 -0.39
CA ARG A 107 -10.81 6.39 0.49
C ARG A 107 -12.29 6.74 0.31
N ARG A 108 -12.63 8.03 0.26
CA ARG A 108 -14.03 8.51 0.28
C ARG A 108 -14.57 8.89 -1.09
N ARG A 109 -13.70 9.32 -2.02
CA ARG A 109 -14.07 9.75 -3.38
C ARG A 109 -13.60 8.79 -4.47
N ALA A 110 -13.29 7.59 -4.03
CA ALA A 110 -12.93 6.43 -4.80
C ALA A 110 -13.66 6.24 -6.14
N GLU A 111 -14.97 6.47 -6.18
CA GLU A 111 -15.81 6.15 -7.34
C GLU A 111 -15.87 7.30 -8.36
N ALA A 112 -15.52 8.51 -7.94
CA ALA A 112 -15.50 9.70 -8.79
C ALA A 112 -14.18 9.88 -9.57
N LEU A 113 -13.15 9.10 -9.24
CA LEU A 113 -11.83 9.16 -9.87
C LEU A 113 -11.79 8.37 -11.18
N THR A 114 -11.32 8.99 -12.26
CA THR A 114 -11.36 8.40 -13.60
C THR A 114 -9.98 8.23 -14.24
N LEU A 115 -9.05 9.15 -13.99
CA LEU A 115 -7.77 9.24 -14.71
C LEU A 115 -6.53 9.07 -13.82
N VAL A 116 -6.69 8.53 -12.63
CA VAL A 116 -5.55 8.30 -11.72
C VAL A 116 -4.69 7.13 -12.22
N ALA A 117 -3.41 7.38 -12.48
CA ALA A 117 -2.43 6.35 -12.87
C ALA A 117 -1.18 6.44 -11.97
N PRO A 118 -1.23 5.88 -10.74
CA PRO A 118 -0.12 5.98 -9.81
C PRO A 118 1.06 5.09 -10.26
N CYS A 119 2.28 5.62 -10.18
CA CYS A 119 3.50 4.84 -10.42
C CYS A 119 3.90 4.08 -9.15
N TRP A 120 3.76 2.76 -9.18
CA TRP A 120 4.08 1.91 -8.03
C TRP A 120 5.58 1.93 -7.66
N ARG A 121 6.48 2.08 -8.65
CA ARG A 121 7.93 2.19 -8.42
C ARG A 121 8.30 3.45 -7.65
N ALA A 122 7.65 4.58 -7.95
CA ALA A 122 7.84 5.81 -7.20
C ALA A 122 7.40 5.66 -5.74
N MET A 123 6.34 4.88 -5.47
CA MET A 123 5.91 4.57 -4.09
C MET A 123 6.94 3.70 -3.35
N VAL A 124 7.55 2.72 -4.02
CA VAL A 124 8.65 1.92 -3.44
C VAL A 124 9.85 2.80 -3.12
N ALA A 125 10.25 3.66 -4.06
CA ALA A 125 11.36 4.60 -3.86
C ALA A 125 11.09 5.53 -2.68
N ALA A 126 9.87 6.05 -2.56
CA ALA A 126 9.46 6.87 -1.42
C ALA A 126 9.54 6.10 -0.09
N LEU A 127 8.99 4.88 -0.01
CA LEU A 127 9.08 4.05 1.21
C LEU A 127 10.53 3.79 1.64
N ARG A 128 11.41 3.46 0.69
CA ARG A 128 12.83 3.23 0.96
C ARG A 128 13.53 4.50 1.41
N ALA A 129 13.27 5.62 0.75
CA ALA A 129 13.82 6.92 1.13
C ALA A 129 13.42 7.32 2.56
N VAL A 130 12.19 6.99 2.98
CA VAL A 130 11.74 7.26 4.36
C VAL A 130 12.52 6.48 5.39
N ALA A 131 12.86 5.22 5.09
CA ALA A 131 13.63 4.41 6.01
C ALA A 131 15.10 4.82 6.10
N LEU A 132 15.69 5.25 4.98
CA LEU A 132 17.09 5.70 4.94
C LEU A 132 17.30 7.11 5.52
N GLN A 133 16.25 7.94 5.51
CA GLN A 133 16.29 9.32 6.01
C GLN A 133 15.19 9.53 7.05
N PRO A 134 15.36 8.97 8.27
CA PRO A 134 14.41 9.18 9.34
C PRO A 134 14.40 10.67 9.73
N VAL A 135 13.21 11.26 9.73
CA VAL A 135 12.96 12.59 10.27
C VAL A 135 12.63 12.46 11.76
N GLY A 136 13.17 13.37 12.56
CA GLY A 136 12.94 13.47 14.00
C GLY A 136 11.46 13.62 14.36
N GLY A 137 11.16 13.50 15.65
CA GLY A 137 9.79 13.69 16.14
C GLY A 137 9.40 15.17 16.24
N PHE A 138 8.11 15.45 16.13
CA PHE A 138 7.52 16.75 16.50
C PHE A 138 6.49 16.47 17.61
N GLU A 139 6.59 17.17 18.74
CA GLU A 139 5.67 17.01 19.89
C GLU A 139 5.47 15.55 20.34
N GLY A 140 6.56 14.76 20.34
CA GLY A 140 6.51 13.34 20.75
C GLY A 140 5.98 12.38 19.69
N VAL A 141 5.61 12.86 18.50
CA VAL A 141 5.16 12.01 17.37
C VAL A 141 6.30 11.76 16.41
N SER A 142 6.59 10.49 16.10
CA SER A 142 7.55 10.12 15.05
C SER A 142 6.97 10.45 13.67
N LEU A 143 7.48 11.53 13.06
CA LEU A 143 7.09 11.93 11.70
C LEU A 143 7.40 10.84 10.67
N THR A 144 8.49 10.10 10.87
CA THR A 144 8.88 8.95 10.06
C THR A 144 7.85 7.82 10.14
N GLY A 145 7.47 7.41 11.36
CA GLY A 145 6.48 6.35 11.54
C GLY A 145 5.10 6.73 11.00
N GLN A 146 4.69 7.99 11.22
CA GLN A 146 3.43 8.53 10.70
C GLN A 146 3.44 8.53 9.17
N PHE A 147 4.49 9.07 8.54
CA PHE A 147 4.57 9.15 7.09
C PHE A 147 4.64 7.77 6.42
N SER A 148 5.41 6.81 6.97
CA SER A 148 5.43 5.42 6.49
C SER A 148 4.05 4.77 6.56
N THR A 149 3.31 4.99 7.65
CA THR A 149 1.95 4.45 7.81
C THR A 149 0.99 5.07 6.79
N THR A 150 1.11 6.37 6.55
CA THR A 150 0.28 7.07 5.55
C THR A 150 0.63 6.63 4.13
N LEU A 151 1.91 6.46 3.78
CA LEU A 151 2.32 5.92 2.48
C LEU A 151 1.79 4.50 2.23
N LEU A 152 1.81 3.62 3.24
CA LEU A 152 1.20 2.29 3.13
C LEU A 152 -0.32 2.38 2.94
N SER A 153 -0.98 3.35 3.58
CA SER A 153 -2.40 3.62 3.36
C SER A 153 -2.66 4.08 1.92
N ILE A 154 -1.85 5.01 1.40
CA ILE A 154 -1.91 5.46 0.01
C ILE A 154 -1.78 4.25 -0.92
N ILE A 155 -0.72 3.45 -0.80
CA ILE A 155 -0.51 2.25 -1.62
C ILE A 155 -1.72 1.31 -1.59
N LYS A 156 -2.23 1.00 -0.39
CA LYS A 156 -3.39 0.13 -0.18
C LYS A 156 -4.62 0.60 -0.97
N HIS A 157 -4.88 1.91 -0.97
CA HIS A 157 -6.01 2.49 -1.67
C HIS A 157 -5.72 2.68 -3.18
N SER A 158 -4.48 2.96 -3.57
CA SER A 158 -4.05 3.28 -4.93
C SER A 158 -3.95 2.07 -5.87
N ARG A 159 -3.62 0.89 -5.34
CA ARG A 159 -3.27 -0.30 -6.16
C ARG A 159 -4.30 -0.71 -7.22
N ARG A 160 -5.58 -0.36 -7.04
CA ARG A 160 -6.65 -0.70 -8.02
C ARG A 160 -6.57 0.13 -9.31
N TRP A 161 -5.81 1.21 -9.29
CA TRP A 161 -5.57 2.09 -10.44
C TRP A 161 -4.17 1.92 -11.02
N PHE A 162 -3.40 0.92 -10.56
CA PHE A 162 -2.16 0.60 -11.25
C PHE A 162 -2.43 0.20 -12.70
N ALA A 163 -1.50 0.59 -13.57
CA ALA A 163 -1.58 0.34 -15.00
C ALA A 163 -1.71 -1.16 -15.31
N ALA A 164 -2.31 -1.49 -16.45
CA ALA A 164 -2.32 -2.86 -16.95
C ALA A 164 -0.89 -3.42 -17.04
N GLY A 165 -0.69 -4.69 -16.67
CA GLY A 165 0.63 -5.31 -16.59
C GLY A 165 1.38 -5.10 -15.26
N ALA A 166 0.92 -4.19 -14.40
CA ALA A 166 1.59 -3.94 -13.11
C ALA A 166 1.69 -5.19 -12.21
N CYS A 167 0.71 -6.10 -12.26
CA CYS A 167 0.79 -7.37 -11.52
C CYS A 167 2.04 -8.17 -11.89
N ASP A 168 2.29 -8.38 -13.18
CA ASP A 168 3.41 -9.18 -13.66
C ASP A 168 4.74 -8.50 -13.37
N GLU A 169 4.83 -7.18 -13.59
CA GLU A 169 6.02 -6.39 -13.26
C GLU A 169 6.37 -6.46 -11.77
N ILE A 170 5.38 -6.24 -10.90
CA ILE A 170 5.57 -6.26 -9.44
C ILE A 170 6.01 -7.64 -8.98
N VAL A 171 5.42 -8.71 -9.54
CA VAL A 171 5.82 -10.08 -9.19
C VAL A 171 7.24 -10.36 -9.69
N ASP A 172 7.55 -10.11 -10.95
CA ASP A 172 8.86 -10.44 -11.51
C ASP A 172 9.98 -9.64 -10.83
N GLU A 173 9.72 -8.38 -10.45
CA GLU A 173 10.68 -7.55 -9.73
C GLU A 173 10.78 -7.91 -8.24
N LEU A 174 9.68 -7.84 -7.48
CA LEU A 174 9.71 -7.98 -6.02
C LEU A 174 9.71 -9.44 -5.55
N LEU A 175 8.90 -10.31 -6.15
CA LEU A 175 8.95 -11.74 -5.81
C LEU A 175 10.27 -12.34 -6.30
N GLY A 176 10.73 -11.95 -7.50
CA GLY A 176 12.04 -12.37 -8.01
C GLY A 176 13.20 -11.91 -7.11
N ALA A 177 13.15 -10.68 -6.57
CA ALA A 177 14.11 -10.23 -5.57
C ALA A 177 14.03 -11.06 -4.29
N ALA A 178 12.83 -11.26 -3.74
CA ALA A 178 12.61 -12.04 -2.54
C ALA A 178 13.09 -13.50 -2.65
N GLU A 179 12.93 -14.12 -3.82
CA GLU A 179 13.44 -15.47 -4.12
C GLU A 179 14.97 -15.52 -4.12
N ARG A 180 15.64 -14.52 -4.70
CA ARG A 180 17.10 -14.43 -4.76
C ARG A 180 17.74 -14.14 -3.41
N THR A 181 17.09 -13.32 -2.57
CA THR A 181 17.64 -12.86 -1.29
C THR A 181 16.88 -13.41 -0.07
N ARG A 182 16.21 -14.56 -0.22
CA ARG A 182 15.31 -15.14 0.82
C ARG A 182 15.91 -15.35 2.21
N GLN A 183 17.24 -15.43 2.32
CA GLN A 183 17.96 -15.62 3.59
C GLN A 183 18.40 -14.29 4.24
N THR A 184 18.24 -13.16 3.56
CA THR A 184 18.64 -11.83 4.05
C THR A 184 17.42 -10.98 4.43
N GLY A 185 17.67 -9.87 5.12
CA GLY A 185 16.62 -8.87 5.41
C GLY A 185 15.95 -8.33 4.14
N ASP A 186 16.70 -8.18 3.05
CA ASP A 186 16.21 -7.67 1.77
C ASP A 186 15.15 -8.58 1.15
N GLY A 187 15.28 -9.90 1.34
CA GLY A 187 14.29 -10.85 0.84
C GLY A 187 12.94 -10.66 1.53
N MET A 188 12.97 -10.42 2.84
CA MET A 188 11.77 -10.14 3.61
C MET A 188 11.18 -8.76 3.29
N GLU A 189 12.03 -7.74 3.10
CA GLU A 189 11.59 -6.41 2.64
C GLU A 189 10.88 -6.51 1.28
N ALA A 190 11.48 -7.17 0.30
CA ALA A 190 10.89 -7.36 -1.02
C ALA A 190 9.53 -8.08 -0.94
N PHE A 191 9.41 -9.09 -0.06
CA PHE A 191 8.16 -9.80 0.16
C PHE A 191 7.10 -8.95 0.87
N LEU A 192 7.49 -8.09 1.81
CA LEU A 192 6.60 -7.11 2.45
C LEU A 192 6.08 -6.08 1.44
N LEU A 193 6.96 -5.58 0.56
CA LEU A 193 6.59 -4.66 -0.52
C LEU A 193 5.65 -5.33 -1.53
N LEU A 194 5.91 -6.59 -1.91
CA LEU A 194 4.97 -7.40 -2.71
C LEU A 194 3.60 -7.48 -2.02
N GLY A 195 3.59 -7.75 -0.72
CA GLY A 195 2.40 -7.69 0.12
C GLY A 195 1.67 -6.35 0.04
N ALA A 196 2.37 -5.22 0.12
CA ALA A 196 1.72 -3.92 0.06
C ALA A 196 1.16 -3.61 -1.35
N LEU A 197 1.94 -3.86 -2.38
CA LEU A 197 1.74 -3.32 -3.72
C LEU A 197 0.90 -4.21 -4.64
N LEU A 198 0.96 -5.54 -4.50
CA LEU A 198 0.36 -6.45 -5.48
C LEU A 198 -1.13 -6.11 -5.72
N PRO A 199 -1.49 -5.67 -6.96
CA PRO A 199 -2.87 -5.35 -7.29
C PRO A 199 -3.67 -6.64 -7.40
N THR A 200 -4.76 -6.74 -6.64
CA THR A 200 -5.70 -7.87 -6.71
C THR A 200 -7.06 -7.47 -7.28
N ARG A 201 -7.21 -6.21 -7.68
CA ARG A 201 -8.41 -5.63 -8.31
C ARG A 201 -8.01 -4.55 -9.30
N GLY A 202 -8.93 -4.19 -10.19
CA GLY A 202 -8.71 -3.16 -11.21
C GLY A 202 -7.90 -3.68 -12.41
N ALA A 203 -7.54 -2.77 -13.32
CA ALA A 203 -6.84 -3.09 -14.56
C ALA A 203 -5.46 -3.72 -14.30
N GLY A 204 -4.69 -3.19 -13.35
CA GLY A 204 -3.36 -3.72 -13.02
C GLY A 204 -3.35 -5.11 -12.41
N ALA A 205 -4.49 -5.67 -12.00
CA ALA A 205 -4.61 -7.03 -11.49
C ALA A 205 -4.86 -8.09 -12.58
N VAL A 206 -5.07 -7.68 -13.83
CA VAL A 206 -5.27 -8.60 -14.95
C VAL A 206 -3.93 -9.25 -15.29
N SER A 207 -3.87 -10.58 -15.22
CA SER A 207 -2.73 -11.40 -15.62
C SER A 207 -3.19 -12.80 -15.98
N SER A 208 -2.58 -13.43 -16.98
CA SER A 208 -2.80 -14.84 -17.31
C SER A 208 -1.94 -15.79 -16.45
N ARG A 209 -0.97 -15.24 -15.69
CA ARG A 209 0.06 -15.99 -14.98
C ARG A 209 -0.23 -16.18 -13.49
N TRP A 210 -1.41 -15.80 -13.02
CA TRP A 210 -1.78 -15.84 -11.59
C TRP A 210 -1.56 -17.19 -10.92
N ASP A 211 -1.81 -18.31 -11.60
CA ASP A 211 -1.52 -19.64 -11.05
C ASP A 211 -0.02 -19.83 -10.77
N SER A 212 0.83 -19.48 -11.75
CA SER A 212 2.29 -19.49 -11.61
C SER A 212 2.77 -18.55 -10.50
N HIS A 213 2.19 -17.35 -10.41
CA HIS A 213 2.53 -16.37 -9.37
C HIS A 213 2.24 -16.90 -7.97
N VAL A 214 1.06 -17.51 -7.76
CA VAL A 214 0.71 -18.12 -6.47
C VAL A 214 1.61 -19.31 -6.17
N ALA A 215 1.91 -20.16 -7.16
CA ALA A 215 2.83 -21.29 -6.98
C ALA A 215 4.23 -20.82 -6.53
N ARG A 216 4.75 -19.74 -7.11
CA ARG A 216 6.01 -19.11 -6.70
C ARG A 216 5.97 -18.56 -5.28
N VAL A 217 4.91 -17.85 -4.91
CA VAL A 217 4.71 -17.36 -3.53
C VAL A 217 4.71 -18.52 -2.54
N LEU A 218 4.04 -19.64 -2.85
CA LEU A 218 4.02 -20.83 -1.99
C LEU A 218 5.41 -21.47 -1.88
N ALA A 219 6.14 -21.58 -2.99
CA ALA A 219 7.48 -22.14 -3.00
C ALA A 219 8.44 -21.28 -2.14
N LEU A 220 8.40 -19.96 -2.31
CA LEU A 220 9.17 -19.03 -1.50
C LEU A 220 8.79 -19.17 -0.02
N TRP A 221 7.49 -19.13 0.30
CA TRP A 221 7.00 -19.23 1.66
C TRP A 221 7.50 -20.50 2.35
N ARG A 222 7.37 -21.67 1.71
CA ARG A 222 7.90 -22.94 2.24
C ARG A 222 9.40 -22.92 2.50
N SER A 223 10.17 -22.26 1.63
CA SER A 223 11.63 -22.22 1.75
C SER A 223 12.13 -21.22 2.79
N ALA A 224 11.39 -20.14 3.04
CA ALA A 224 11.78 -19.03 3.91
C ALA A 224 11.17 -19.09 5.32
N SER A 225 10.09 -19.87 5.53
CA SER A 225 9.27 -19.80 6.74
C SER A 225 9.74 -20.65 7.92
N ALA A 226 10.86 -21.38 7.86
CA ALA A 226 11.29 -22.27 8.93
C ALA A 226 11.40 -21.53 10.29
N GLY A 227 10.33 -21.59 11.10
CA GLY A 227 10.22 -20.91 12.39
C GLY A 227 9.96 -19.38 12.35
N SER A 228 9.73 -18.76 11.19
CA SER A 228 9.56 -17.30 11.09
C SER A 228 8.10 -16.87 11.03
N GLN A 229 7.56 -16.48 12.20
CA GLN A 229 6.21 -15.93 12.33
C GLN A 229 5.95 -14.73 11.40
N THR A 230 7.00 -13.93 11.13
CA THR A 230 6.89 -12.74 10.28
C THR A 230 6.61 -13.14 8.84
N TRP A 231 7.33 -14.13 8.30
CA TRP A 231 7.08 -14.67 6.96
C TRP A 231 5.68 -15.27 6.85
N ASP A 232 5.27 -16.04 7.85
CA ASP A 232 3.93 -16.65 7.89
C ASP A 232 2.82 -15.60 7.84
N ASN A 233 2.90 -14.56 8.69
CA ASN A 233 1.92 -13.50 8.72
C ASN A 233 1.81 -12.76 7.37
N CYS A 234 2.94 -12.52 6.70
CA CYS A 234 2.97 -11.83 5.42
C CYS A 234 2.40 -12.69 4.30
N ALA A 235 2.79 -13.96 4.24
CA ALA A 235 2.31 -14.89 3.23
C ALA A 235 0.81 -15.13 3.36
N VAL A 236 0.32 -15.36 4.59
CA VAL A 236 -1.12 -15.53 4.87
C VAL A 236 -1.91 -14.28 4.49
N ALA A 237 -1.41 -13.07 4.81
CA ALA A 237 -2.10 -11.82 4.46
C ALA A 237 -2.14 -11.57 2.94
N LEU A 238 -1.07 -11.91 2.22
CA LEU A 238 -1.01 -11.83 0.76
C LEU A 238 -1.98 -12.82 0.11
N LEU A 239 -1.85 -14.11 0.44
CA LEU A 239 -2.68 -15.17 -0.10
C LEU A 239 -4.17 -14.99 0.23
N GLY A 240 -4.49 -14.60 1.46
CA GLY A 240 -5.88 -14.33 1.87
C GLY A 240 -6.53 -13.19 1.07
N ARG A 241 -5.74 -12.19 0.67
CA ARG A 241 -6.23 -11.10 -0.18
C ARG A 241 -6.43 -11.53 -1.63
N ILE A 242 -5.56 -12.37 -2.18
CA ILE A 242 -5.71 -12.97 -3.51
C ILE A 242 -6.94 -13.88 -3.52
N ALA A 243 -7.12 -14.73 -2.50
CA ALA A 243 -8.27 -15.61 -2.34
C ALA A 243 -9.58 -14.81 -2.27
N LYS A 244 -9.62 -13.76 -1.45
CA LYS A 244 -10.79 -12.86 -1.34
C LYS A 244 -11.14 -12.19 -2.66
N ALA A 245 -10.13 -11.75 -3.42
CA ALA A 245 -10.36 -11.14 -4.74
C ALA A 245 -10.90 -12.16 -5.75
N SER A 246 -10.37 -13.38 -5.71
CA SER A 246 -10.81 -14.50 -6.56
C SER A 246 -12.26 -14.91 -6.27
N ALA A 247 -12.65 -14.99 -5.00
CA ALA A 247 -14.00 -15.38 -4.58
C ALA A 247 -15.08 -14.37 -4.96
N LEU A 248 -14.80 -13.07 -4.87
CA LEU A 248 -15.77 -12.00 -5.16
C LEU A 248 -16.16 -11.87 -6.64
N ARG A 249 -15.50 -12.59 -7.54
CA ARG A 249 -15.74 -12.51 -8.99
C ARG A 249 -16.16 -13.85 -9.62
N VAL A 250 -16.41 -14.88 -8.81
CA VAL A 250 -16.99 -16.17 -9.25
C VAL A 250 -18.37 -15.96 -9.90
N THR A 251 -19.05 -14.84 -9.63
CA THR A 251 -20.33 -14.46 -10.25
C THR A 251 -20.21 -13.81 -11.65
N GLY A 252 -19.00 -13.59 -12.18
CA GLY A 252 -18.78 -12.88 -13.46
C GLY A 252 -17.57 -13.33 -14.28
N GLY A 253 -17.05 -14.54 -14.04
CA GLY A 253 -15.85 -15.08 -14.70
C GLY A 253 -14.56 -14.86 -13.90
N HIS A 254 -13.70 -15.88 -13.83
CA HIS A 254 -12.47 -15.86 -13.03
C HIS A 254 -11.40 -14.94 -13.66
N PRO A 255 -10.98 -13.83 -13.00
CA PRO A 255 -9.87 -13.02 -13.51
C PRO A 255 -8.50 -13.62 -13.16
N HIS A 256 -8.45 -14.55 -12.20
CA HIS A 256 -7.20 -15.06 -11.67
C HIS A 256 -6.84 -16.46 -12.18
N GLY A 257 -7.73 -17.22 -12.84
CA GLY A 257 -7.36 -18.51 -13.45
C GLY A 257 -6.49 -19.45 -12.59
N ILE A 258 -6.59 -19.38 -11.25
CA ILE A 258 -5.75 -20.16 -10.33
C ILE A 258 -6.38 -21.54 -10.19
N ALA A 259 -5.58 -22.57 -10.42
CA ALA A 259 -6.05 -23.94 -10.39
C ALA A 259 -6.39 -24.40 -8.97
N ALA A 260 -7.34 -25.33 -8.86
CA ALA A 260 -7.84 -25.83 -7.58
C ALA A 260 -6.75 -26.56 -6.76
N ASP A 261 -5.81 -27.23 -7.43
CA ASP A 261 -4.67 -27.89 -6.81
C ASP A 261 -3.68 -26.89 -6.19
N THR A 262 -3.47 -25.74 -6.83
CA THR A 262 -2.68 -24.62 -6.29
C THR A 262 -3.32 -24.11 -5.00
N TRP A 263 -4.64 -23.93 -4.98
CA TRP A 263 -5.36 -23.57 -3.75
C TRP A 263 -5.34 -24.68 -2.69
N GLY A 264 -5.41 -25.96 -3.08
CA GLY A 264 -5.27 -27.08 -2.15
C GLY A 264 -3.92 -27.05 -1.41
N ARG A 265 -2.85 -26.75 -2.14
CA ARG A 265 -1.50 -26.53 -1.56
C ARG A 265 -1.44 -25.31 -0.64
N CYS A 266 -2.15 -24.23 -0.95
CA CYS A 266 -2.28 -23.06 -0.06
C CYS A 266 -2.95 -23.44 1.26
N VAL A 267 -4.11 -24.13 1.20
CA VAL A 267 -4.91 -24.48 2.38
C VAL A 267 -4.08 -25.30 3.37
N GLN A 268 -3.35 -26.31 2.88
CA GLN A 268 -2.51 -27.14 3.73
C GLN A 268 -1.45 -26.31 4.49
N LEU A 269 -0.76 -25.38 3.81
CA LEU A 269 0.25 -24.53 4.45
C LEU A 269 -0.36 -23.54 5.44
N VAL A 270 -1.47 -22.89 5.08
CA VAL A 270 -2.14 -21.93 5.96
C VAL A 270 -2.66 -22.61 7.23
N CYS A 271 -3.24 -23.81 7.11
CA CYS A 271 -3.66 -24.58 8.27
C CYS A 271 -2.48 -24.95 9.18
N ASN A 272 -1.37 -25.43 8.60
CA ASN A 272 -0.17 -25.77 9.38
C ASN A 272 0.41 -24.55 10.11
N ALA A 273 0.59 -23.43 9.41
CA ALA A 273 1.09 -22.19 10.01
C ALA A 273 0.16 -21.67 11.12
N SER A 274 -1.15 -21.74 10.91
CA SER A 274 -2.15 -21.34 11.90
C SER A 274 -2.11 -22.22 13.15
N LEU A 275 -1.99 -23.54 12.98
CA LEU A 275 -1.86 -24.49 14.09
C LEU A 275 -0.56 -24.26 14.87
N SER A 276 0.56 -24.02 14.19
CA SER A 276 1.83 -23.68 14.84
C SER A 276 1.75 -22.35 15.61
N ALA A 277 1.05 -21.35 15.06
CA ALA A 277 0.89 -20.04 15.71
C ALA A 277 0.03 -20.09 16.99
N LEU A 278 -0.89 -21.06 17.10
CA LEU A 278 -1.71 -21.25 18.30
C LEU A 278 -0.90 -21.72 19.50
N LYS A 279 0.37 -22.12 19.32
CA LYS A 279 1.27 -22.62 20.38
C LYS A 279 0.57 -23.57 21.34
N LEU A 280 -0.31 -24.40 20.79
CA LEU A 280 -1.06 -25.36 21.59
C LEU A 280 -0.03 -26.23 22.32
N PRO A 281 -0.16 -26.41 23.65
CA PRO A 281 0.69 -27.35 24.37
C PRO A 281 0.31 -28.76 23.91
N ILE A 282 0.91 -29.17 22.80
CA ILE A 282 0.78 -30.51 22.25
C ILE A 282 1.94 -31.30 22.83
N GLY A 283 1.64 -32.06 23.89
CA GLY A 283 2.61 -32.92 24.57
C GLY A 283 2.86 -32.48 26.01
N GLY A 284 2.45 -33.33 26.96
CA GLY A 284 3.09 -33.37 28.27
C GLY A 284 4.57 -33.72 28.07
N ALA A 285 5.43 -33.21 28.95
CA ALA A 285 6.87 -33.31 28.90
C ALA A 285 7.40 -34.60 28.24
N SER A 286 8.04 -34.49 27.07
CA SER A 286 9.22 -35.24 26.63
C SER A 286 9.47 -35.01 25.14
N GLY A 287 10.75 -34.96 24.78
CA GLY A 287 11.19 -34.67 23.44
C GLY A 287 10.94 -35.80 22.44
N GLY A 288 11.17 -35.46 21.17
CA GLY A 288 11.49 -36.41 20.11
C GLY A 288 10.41 -37.41 19.72
N GLY A 289 9.69 -37.08 18.64
CA GLY A 289 9.20 -38.08 17.70
C GLY A 289 7.69 -38.32 17.66
N GLY A 290 7.20 -38.60 16.44
CA GLY A 290 5.97 -39.36 16.21
C GLY A 290 4.69 -38.52 16.09
N GLY A 291 4.27 -38.22 14.86
CA GLY A 291 2.95 -37.65 14.61
C GLY A 291 1.81 -38.65 14.77
N SER A 292 0.61 -38.15 15.06
CA SER A 292 -0.62 -38.40 14.27
C SER A 292 -1.89 -38.01 15.02
N ARG A 293 -2.83 -37.44 14.23
CA ARG A 293 -4.30 -37.49 14.33
C ARG A 293 -4.98 -36.83 15.54
N ALA A 294 -5.63 -35.68 15.28
CA ALA A 294 -7.09 -35.57 15.08
C ALA A 294 -7.45 -34.09 14.91
N ALA A 295 -8.22 -33.73 13.87
CA ALA A 295 -8.79 -32.40 13.72
C ALA A 295 -10.32 -32.51 13.73
N PRO A 296 -11.04 -31.81 14.62
CA PRO A 296 -12.47 -31.62 14.44
C PRO A 296 -12.72 -30.58 13.34
N LYS A 297 -13.74 -30.86 12.51
CA LYS A 297 -14.27 -29.97 11.49
C LYS A 297 -14.90 -28.75 12.16
N SER A 298 -14.26 -27.59 12.04
CA SER A 298 -14.91 -26.29 12.29
C SER A 298 -14.36 -25.26 11.31
N ALA A 299 -15.23 -24.73 10.45
CA ALA A 299 -14.92 -23.61 9.57
C ALA A 299 -14.51 -22.38 10.41
N MET A 300 -13.25 -21.98 10.31
CA MET A 300 -12.75 -20.78 11.00
C MET A 300 -12.58 -19.65 10.00
N VAL A 301 -13.60 -18.78 9.97
CA VAL A 301 -13.55 -17.47 9.32
C VAL A 301 -12.63 -16.59 10.16
N LEU A 302 -11.35 -16.44 9.78
CA LEU A 302 -10.45 -15.54 10.50
C LEU A 302 -10.51 -14.12 9.93
N ALA A 303 -11.24 -13.28 10.63
CA ALA A 303 -11.14 -11.83 10.54
C ALA A 303 -9.95 -11.34 11.40
N THR A 304 -8.92 -10.77 10.78
CA THR A 304 -7.95 -9.90 11.46
C THR A 304 -7.59 -8.73 10.55
N ARG A 305 -8.53 -7.78 10.44
CA ARG A 305 -8.37 -6.54 9.65
C ARG A 305 -7.50 -5.47 10.33
N GLY A 306 -7.09 -5.65 11.60
CA GLY A 306 -6.45 -4.59 12.40
C GLY A 306 -4.97 -4.82 12.78
N SER A 307 -4.56 -6.01 13.24
CA SER A 307 -3.23 -6.17 13.85
C SER A 307 -2.09 -6.47 12.87
N VAL A 308 -2.37 -7.08 11.73
CA VAL A 308 -1.33 -7.45 10.75
C VAL A 308 -0.78 -6.23 10.01
N GLN A 309 -1.61 -5.20 9.76
CA GLN A 309 -1.18 -3.98 9.06
C GLN A 309 -0.31 -3.08 9.95
N GLY A 310 -0.64 -2.97 11.24
CA GLY A 310 0.19 -2.25 12.21
C GLY A 310 1.55 -2.92 12.45
N ASN A 311 1.60 -4.26 12.44
CA ASN A 311 2.86 -4.99 12.59
C ASN A 311 3.68 -5.00 11.30
N ALA A 312 3.07 -5.08 10.12
CA ALA A 312 3.82 -5.00 8.85
C ALA A 312 4.50 -3.64 8.65
N ALA A 313 3.85 -2.53 9.03
CA ALA A 313 4.46 -1.20 9.00
C ALA A 313 5.64 -1.07 9.98
N LYS A 314 5.48 -1.60 11.21
CA LYS A 314 6.56 -1.62 12.21
C LYS A 314 7.72 -2.53 11.81
N VAL A 315 7.43 -3.69 11.22
CA VAL A 315 8.44 -4.63 10.73
C VAL A 315 9.16 -4.08 9.50
N LEU A 316 8.46 -3.43 8.56
CA LEU A 316 9.08 -2.80 7.39
C LEU A 316 10.02 -1.67 7.80
N VAL A 317 9.62 -0.80 8.74
CA VAL A 317 10.48 0.26 9.28
C VAL A 317 11.67 -0.33 10.07
N TYR A 318 11.45 -1.40 10.82
CA TYR A 318 12.50 -2.05 11.62
C TYR A 318 13.51 -2.84 10.78
N THR A 319 13.07 -3.50 9.71
CA THR A 319 13.94 -4.27 8.80
C THR A 319 14.77 -3.36 7.91
N LEU A 320 14.17 -2.29 7.36
CA LEU A 320 14.89 -1.30 6.58
C LEU A 320 15.90 -0.49 7.40
N GLY A 321 15.62 -0.21 8.67
CA GLY A 321 16.53 0.52 9.56
C GLY A 321 17.75 -0.28 10.05
N ARG A 322 17.83 -1.58 9.74
CA ARG A 322 18.93 -2.47 10.19
C ARG A 322 19.84 -2.93 9.04
N ALA A 323 19.50 -2.59 7.80
CA ALA A 323 20.23 -2.93 6.58
C ALA A 323 21.11 -1.76 6.06
N GLY A 324 21.25 -0.69 6.84
CA GLY A 324 22.13 0.46 6.57
C GLY A 324 23.26 0.57 7.56
#